data_AF-A0A968F1S5-F1
#
_entry.id   AF-A0A968F1S5-F1
#
_cell.length_a   1.000
_cell.length_b   1.000
_cell.length_c   1.000
_cell.angle_alpha   90.00
_cell.angle_beta   90.00
_cell.angle_gamma   90.00
#
_symmetry.space_group_name_H-M   'P 1'
#
loop_
_entity.id
_entity.type
_entity.pdbx_description
1 polymer ?
#
loop_
_entity_poly.entity_id
_entity_poly.type
_entity_poly.pdbx_seq_one_letter_code
_entity_poly.pdbx_strand_id
1 'polypeptide(L)' 'MRRIKDKSYGKCHQCGKDISPERLRAVPHARYCIECKEAEEKARQR' A
#
# COMPACT_ATOMS: atom_id res chain seq x y z
N MET A 1 13.99 -19.18 -17.62
CA MET A 1 13.84 -17.71 -17.59
C MET A 1 13.02 -17.34 -16.36
N ARG A 2 13.60 -16.55 -15.45
CA ARG A 2 13.04 -16.27 -14.11
C ARG A 2 11.81 -15.34 -14.22
N ARG A 3 10.66 -15.80 -13.75
CA ARG A 3 9.42 -15.01 -13.61
C ARG A 3 9.59 -14.04 -12.42
N ILE A 4 10.28 -12.91 -12.63
CA ILE A 4 10.50 -11.88 -11.57
C ILE A 4 9.68 -10.61 -11.83
N LYS A 5 8.41 -10.76 -12.21
CA LYS A 5 7.48 -9.61 -12.28
C LYS A 5 6.14 -9.99 -11.70
N ASP A 6 6.17 -10.54 -10.50
CA ASP A 6 4.98 -10.45 -9.66
C ASP A 6 4.89 -8.98 -9.22
N LYS A 7 4.21 -8.18 -10.04
CA LYS A 7 3.91 -6.75 -9.84
C LYS A 7 2.96 -6.52 -8.64
N SER A 8 2.80 -7.53 -7.77
CA SER A 8 1.92 -7.54 -6.62
C SER A 8 2.51 -6.82 -5.40
N TYR A 9 3.74 -6.30 -5.50
CA TYR A 9 4.28 -5.37 -4.51
C TYR A 9 3.49 -4.07 -4.61
N GLY A 10 2.53 -3.94 -3.70
CA GLY A 10 1.65 -2.79 -3.62
C GLY A 10 0.21 -3.12 -3.91
N LYS A 11 -0.41 -4.04 -3.18
CA LYS A 11 -1.88 -4.06 -3.08
C LYS A 11 -2.30 -3.83 -1.64
N CYS A 12 -3.28 -2.95 -1.47
CA CYS A 12 -3.86 -2.63 -0.18
C CYS A 12 -4.63 -3.84 0.34
N HIS A 13 -4.32 -4.26 1.57
CA HIS A 13 -4.99 -5.40 2.19
C HIS A 13 -6.43 -5.10 2.62
N GLN A 14 -6.81 -3.81 2.67
CA GLN A 14 -8.13 -3.37 3.11
C GLN A 14 -9.11 -3.14 1.95
N CYS A 15 -8.64 -2.57 0.84
CA CYS A 15 -9.49 -2.26 -0.32
C CYS A 15 -9.09 -3.00 -1.60
N GLY A 16 -7.96 -3.73 -1.61
CA GLY A 16 -7.46 -4.45 -2.79
C GLY A 16 -6.86 -3.57 -3.90
N LYS A 17 -6.89 -2.23 -3.74
CA LYS A 17 -6.31 -1.28 -4.71
C LYS A 17 -4.79 -1.32 -4.72
N ASP A 18 -4.19 -0.90 -5.82
CA ASP A 18 -2.75 -0.77 -5.95
C ASP A 18 -2.19 0.34 -5.02
N ILE A 19 -1.11 0.05 -4.30
CA ILE A 19 -0.36 0.97 -3.45
C ILE A 19 0.64 1.69 -4.34
N SER A 20 0.60 3.03 -4.33
CA SER A 20 1.50 3.83 -5.15
C SER A 20 2.97 3.45 -4.91
N PRO A 21 3.77 3.30 -5.98
CA PRO A 21 5.18 2.92 -5.87
C PRO A 21 5.99 3.92 -5.05
N GLU A 22 5.58 5.19 -5.03
CA GLU A 22 6.15 6.25 -4.20
C GLU A 22 6.05 5.92 -2.71
N ARG A 23 4.91 5.35 -2.30
CA ARG A 23 4.67 4.91 -0.93
C ARG A 23 5.43 3.64 -0.58
N LEU A 24 5.63 2.74 -1.54
CA LEU A 24 6.53 1.59 -1.36
C LEU A 24 8.00 2.00 -1.33
N ARG A 25 8.40 3.07 -2.02
CA ARG A 25 9.76 3.62 -1.90
C ARG A 25 9.99 4.25 -0.53
N ALA A 26 9.01 5.00 -0.02
CA ALA A 26 9.09 5.60 1.32
C ALA A 26 8.93 4.54 2.43
N VAL A 27 7.99 3.61 2.26
CA VAL A 27 7.62 2.57 3.22
C VAL A 27 7.43 1.24 2.46
N PRO A 28 8.51 0.45 2.27
CA PRO A 28 8.45 -0.78 1.47
C PRO A 28 7.61 -1.90 2.07
N HIS A 29 7.26 -1.78 3.36
CA HIS A 29 6.40 -2.70 4.09
C HIS A 29 4.96 -2.18 4.27
N ALA A 30 4.55 -1.17 3.50
CA ALA A 30 3.20 -0.63 3.56
C ALA A 30 2.16 -1.69 3.17
N ARG A 31 1.30 -2.07 4.12
CA ARG A 31 0.20 -3.05 3.93
C ARG A 31 -1.08 -2.40 3.41
N TYR A 32 -1.20 -1.08 3.55
CA TYR A 32 -2.39 -0.31 3.18
C TYR A 32 -2.03 0.80 2.20
N CYS A 33 -2.94 1.08 1.27
CA CYS A 33 -2.84 2.26 0.40
C CYS A 33 -2.90 3.54 1.23
N ILE A 34 -2.50 4.65 0.61
CA ILE A 34 -2.50 5.96 1.25
C ILE A 34 -3.91 6.35 1.70
N GLU A 35 -4.93 6.09 0.89
CA GLU A 35 -6.34 6.36 1.24
C GLU A 35 -6.78 5.64 2.52
N CYS A 36 -6.53 4.32 2.63
CA CYS A 36 -6.90 3.54 3.81
C CYS A 36 -6.12 3.97 5.04
N LYS A 37 -4.82 4.28 4.87
CA LYS A 37 -4.01 4.76 5.98
C LYS A 37 -4.45 6.16 6.43
N GLU A 38 -4.74 7.07 5.51
CA GLU A 38 -5.24 8.41 5.84
C GLU A 38 -6.59 8.34 6.56
N ALA A 39 -7.48 7.44 6.13
CA ALA A 39 -8.75 7.20 6.82
C ALA A 39 -8.54 6.70 8.26
N GLU A 40 -7.58 5.79 8.47
CA GLU A 40 -7.22 5.28 9.80
C GLU A 40 -6.60 6.37 10.69
N GLU A 41 -5.66 7.16 10.17
CA GLU A 41 -5.04 8.27 10.91
C GLU A 41 -6.07 9.36 11.25
N LYS A 42 -7.01 9.64 10.34
CA LYS A 42 -8.11 10.59 10.57
C LYS A 42 -9.10 10.09 11.63
N ALA A 43 -9.32 8.78 11.69
CA ALA A 43 -10.13 8.16 12.75
C ALA A 43 -9.40 8.17 14.11
N ARG A 44 -8.07 8.07 14.11
CA ARG A 44 -7.24 8.04 15.33
C ARG A 44 -7.02 9.42 15.97
N GLN A 45 -7.22 10.50 15.21
CA GLN A 45 -7.08 11.88 15.68
C GLN A 45 -8.41 12.51 16.16
N ARG A 46 -9.49 11.73 16.26
CA ARG A 46 -10.77 12.13 16.86
C ARG A 46 -10.94 11.51 18.23
#